data_AF-A0A7C9NPJ8-F1
#
_entry.id   AF-A0A7C9NPJ8-F1
#
_cell.length_a   1.000
_cell.length_b   1.000
_cell.length_c   1.000
_cell.angle_alpha   90.00
_cell.angle_beta   90.00
_cell.angle_gamma   90.00
#
_symmetry.space_group_name_H-M   'P 1'
#
loop_
_entity.id
_entity.type
_entity.pdbx_description
1 polymer ?
#
loop_
_entity_poly.entity_id
_entity_poly.type
_entity_poly.pdbx_seq_one_letter_code
_entity_poly.pdbx_strand_id
1 'polypeptide(L)'
;MFGLNSSSNASAWKKWIEKRNEARQAYESINVDHARSQHEYAQRGLYALMRELSKVGATVSEPPTEEEIEREASILRGKIAHYQAAGKSEHPSYLAEHRASLDKLKSAQAKVSDTAASLADAEKRKPIARKALEKIEADMPEATPKALATLEGEVSSRQGQIERIDATIASMKDETSNASAIAVEAEQAAAAVDALEADALLGEVSEADKSAAATRLAKARKAAENASQLADKQASASRGLVARKSTLEAEVSELQEIYRGAAFELGKIELARAERDLVKALSEDRLRTLLDAVNNARSEMNSNAPKGTSYSPARLWVKLPIMYEVSSPEHIEC
;
A
#
# COMPACT_ATOMS: atom_id res chain seq x y z
N MET A 1 -14.03 -21.92 1.91
CA MET A 1 -13.19 -21.21 0.92
C MET A 1 -13.90 -21.28 -0.43
N PHE A 2 -14.72 -20.27 -0.75
CA PHE A 2 -15.13 -20.03 -2.13
C PHE A 2 -14.26 -18.88 -2.63
N GLY A 3 -13.08 -19.22 -3.14
CA GLY A 3 -12.23 -18.23 -3.78
C GLY A 3 -12.93 -17.67 -5.01
N LEU A 4 -12.68 -16.40 -5.32
CA LEU A 4 -12.92 -15.80 -6.62
C LEU A 4 -12.62 -16.86 -7.69
N ASN A 5 -13.62 -17.24 -8.48
CA ASN A 5 -13.46 -18.23 -9.55
C ASN A 5 -12.17 -17.90 -10.31
N SER A 6 -11.25 -18.85 -10.37
CA SER A 6 -9.86 -18.69 -10.84
C SER A 6 -9.73 -18.28 -12.31
N SER A 7 -10.86 -18.07 -13.00
CA SER A 7 -10.97 -17.59 -14.38
C SER A 7 -11.63 -16.20 -14.51
N SER A 8 -12.00 -15.53 -13.42
CA SER A 8 -12.62 -14.20 -13.50
C SER A 8 -11.57 -13.11 -13.74
N ASN A 9 -11.95 -12.08 -14.49
CA ASN A 9 -11.12 -10.89 -14.75
C ASN A 9 -10.62 -10.26 -13.44
N ALA A 10 -11.44 -10.28 -12.38
CA ALA A 10 -11.07 -9.83 -11.04
C ALA A 10 -9.85 -10.57 -10.48
N SER A 11 -9.76 -11.89 -10.65
CA SER A 11 -8.65 -12.68 -10.15
C SER A 11 -7.32 -12.38 -10.88
N ALA A 12 -7.38 -12.02 -12.17
CA ALA A 12 -6.22 -11.60 -12.94
C ALA A 12 -5.74 -10.22 -12.48
N TRP A 13 -6.66 -9.26 -12.34
CA TRP A 13 -6.37 -7.93 -11.81
C TRP A 13 -5.80 -7.98 -10.40
N LYS A 14 -6.40 -8.76 -9.50
CA LYS A 14 -5.88 -8.93 -8.14
C LYS A 14 -4.43 -9.39 -8.14
N LYS A 15 -4.14 -10.51 -8.82
CA LYS A 15 -2.78 -11.08 -8.89
C LYS A 15 -1.79 -10.09 -9.50
N TRP A 16 -2.21 -9.33 -10.50
CA TRP A 16 -1.35 -8.33 -11.12
C TRP A 16 -1.05 -7.17 -10.16
N ILE A 17 -2.08 -6.62 -9.50
CA ILE A 17 -1.93 -5.53 -8.52
C ILE A 17 -0.99 -5.96 -7.37
N GLU A 18 -1.21 -7.16 -6.81
CA GLU A 18 -0.37 -7.71 -5.73
C GLU A 18 1.10 -7.82 -6.17
N LYS A 19 1.36 -8.50 -7.30
CA LYS A 19 2.71 -8.66 -7.84
C LYS A 19 3.38 -7.31 -8.15
N ARG A 20 2.61 -6.36 -8.70
CA ARG A 20 3.11 -5.03 -9.02
C ARG A 20 3.49 -4.27 -7.75
N ASN A 21 2.66 -4.31 -6.71
CA ASN A 21 2.93 -3.63 -5.46
C ASN A 21 4.15 -4.22 -4.75
N GLU A 22 4.28 -5.55 -4.72
CA GLU A 22 5.46 -6.23 -4.18
C GLU A 22 6.74 -5.85 -4.95
N ALA A 23 6.70 -5.89 -6.28
CA ALA A 23 7.84 -5.51 -7.12
C ALA A 23 8.20 -4.03 -6.99
N ARG A 24 7.19 -3.16 -6.88
CA ARG A 24 7.36 -1.73 -6.66
C ARG A 24 8.00 -1.45 -5.30
N GLN A 25 7.52 -2.09 -4.24
CA GLN A 25 8.11 -1.97 -2.90
C GLN A 25 9.56 -2.48 -2.89
N ALA A 26 9.83 -3.61 -3.56
CA ALA A 26 11.19 -4.13 -3.71
C ALA A 26 12.10 -3.14 -4.44
N TYR A 27 11.61 -2.49 -5.51
CA TYR A 27 12.34 -1.46 -6.24
C TYR A 27 12.57 -0.19 -5.38
N GLU A 28 11.53 0.34 -4.74
CA GLU A 28 11.59 1.56 -3.93
C GLU A 28 12.43 1.39 -2.67
N SER A 29 12.50 0.18 -2.11
CA SER A 29 13.37 -0.14 -0.97
C SER A 29 14.87 -0.02 -1.29
N ILE A 30 15.26 -0.03 -2.57
CA ILE A 30 16.65 0.06 -3.00
C ILE A 30 17.03 1.52 -3.22
N ASN A 31 17.65 2.13 -2.19
CA ASN A 31 18.09 3.50 -2.24
C ASN A 31 19.59 3.62 -2.59
N VAL A 32 19.87 3.69 -3.90
CA VAL A 32 21.24 3.87 -4.42
C VAL A 32 21.85 5.20 -3.97
N ASP A 33 21.07 6.28 -3.92
CA ASP A 33 21.59 7.61 -3.55
C ASP A 33 21.99 7.66 -2.07
N HIS A 34 21.23 6.98 -1.20
CA HIS A 34 21.59 6.80 0.19
C HIS A 34 22.87 5.98 0.33
N ALA A 35 22.97 4.84 -0.36
CA ALA A 35 24.19 4.01 -0.34
C ALA A 35 25.41 4.79 -0.85
N ARG A 36 25.25 5.60 -1.90
CA ARG A 36 26.29 6.47 -2.44
C ARG A 36 26.71 7.52 -1.43
N SER A 37 25.75 8.20 -0.81
CA SER A 37 26.02 9.20 0.24
C SER A 37 26.75 8.60 1.43
N GLN A 38 26.40 7.39 1.86
CA GLN A 38 27.09 6.67 2.94
C GLN A 38 28.53 6.32 2.55
N HIS A 39 28.74 5.88 1.31
CA HIS A 39 30.07 5.56 0.79
C HIS A 39 30.96 6.81 0.72
N GLU A 40 30.45 7.92 0.15
CA GLU A 40 31.15 9.20 0.11
C GLU A 40 31.49 9.72 1.52
N TYR A 41 30.55 9.61 2.46
CA TYR A 41 30.80 9.99 3.86
C TYR A 41 31.89 9.14 4.51
N ALA A 42 31.89 7.82 4.27
CA ALA A 42 32.93 6.92 4.77
C ALA A 42 34.30 7.26 4.16
N GLN A 43 34.36 7.55 2.85
CA GLN A 43 35.59 7.96 2.17
C GLN A 43 36.15 9.27 2.74
N ARG A 44 35.29 10.28 2.94
CA ARG A 44 35.70 11.54 3.58
C ARG A 44 36.17 11.36 5.02
N GLY A 45 35.51 10.48 5.78
CA GLY A 45 35.92 10.14 7.15
C GLY A 45 37.30 9.47 7.19
N LEU A 46 37.57 8.53 6.27
CA LEU A 46 38.88 7.90 6.13
C LEU A 46 39.94 8.91 5.69
N TYR A 47 39.63 9.79 4.74
CA TYR A 47 40.52 10.87 4.31
C TYR A 47 40.90 11.81 5.46
N ALA A 48 39.92 12.28 6.24
CA ALA A 48 40.16 13.13 7.40
C ALA A 48 41.08 12.45 8.42
N LEU A 49 40.80 11.18 8.76
CA LEU A 49 41.64 10.39 9.66
C LEU A 49 43.07 10.22 9.11
N MET A 50 43.21 9.93 7.82
CA MET A 50 44.52 9.81 7.18
C MET A 50 45.32 11.11 7.23
N ARG A 51 44.68 12.27 7.08
CA ARG A 51 45.35 13.58 7.25
C ARG A 51 45.78 13.84 8.70
N GLU A 52 45.00 13.40 9.68
CA GLU A 52 45.36 13.52 11.10
C GLU A 52 46.55 12.62 11.47
N LEU A 53 46.60 11.41 10.91
CA LEU A 53 47.65 10.43 11.21
C LEU A 53 48.95 10.68 10.44
N SER A 54 48.87 11.24 9.23
CA SER A 54 50.02 11.51 8.38
C SER A 54 50.90 12.62 8.96
N LYS A 55 52.22 12.55 8.68
CA LYS A 55 53.16 13.59 9.11
C LYS A 55 52.76 14.98 8.59
N VAL A 56 53.02 16.01 9.38
CA VAL A 56 52.81 17.41 8.99
C VAL A 56 53.51 17.68 7.65
N GLY A 57 52.74 18.10 6.64
CA GLY A 57 53.23 18.39 5.29
C GLY A 57 53.15 17.22 4.28
N ALA A 58 52.75 16.01 4.70
CA ALA A 58 52.47 14.92 3.78
C ALA A 58 51.14 15.14 3.03
N THR A 59 51.17 15.01 1.71
CA THR A 59 49.97 14.99 0.88
C THR A 59 49.30 13.61 0.97
N VAL A 60 48.01 13.59 1.33
CA VAL A 60 47.15 12.40 1.30
C VAL A 60 46.19 12.55 0.12
N SER A 61 46.00 11.50 -0.66
CA SER A 61 45.07 11.48 -1.79
C SER A 61 43.60 11.50 -1.32
N GLU A 62 42.69 12.10 -2.12
CA GLU A 62 41.23 12.03 -1.89
C GLU A 62 40.56 11.31 -3.08
N PRO A 63 40.10 10.05 -2.92
CA PRO A 63 40.19 9.20 -1.73
C PRO A 63 41.61 8.65 -1.45
N PRO A 64 41.94 8.28 -0.19
CA PRO A 64 43.24 7.68 0.15
C PRO A 64 43.48 6.36 -0.59
N THR A 65 44.70 6.13 -1.05
CA THR A 65 45.04 4.88 -1.73
C THR A 65 45.31 3.75 -0.73
N GLU A 66 45.15 2.50 -1.16
CA GLU A 66 45.43 1.33 -0.32
C GLU A 66 46.90 1.31 0.17
N GLU A 67 47.83 1.75 -0.69
CA GLU A 67 49.24 1.92 -0.35
C GLU A 67 49.48 2.98 0.74
N GLU A 68 48.77 4.11 0.67
CA GLU A 68 48.84 5.16 1.70
C GLU A 68 48.32 4.64 3.05
N ILE A 69 47.20 3.90 3.04
CA ILE A 69 46.59 3.33 4.24
C ILE A 69 47.51 2.29 4.87
N GLU A 70 48.06 1.36 4.09
CA GLU A 70 48.96 0.32 4.62
C GLU A 70 50.30 0.91 5.09
N ARG A 71 50.80 1.96 4.42
CA ARG A 71 51.97 2.72 4.88
C ARG A 71 51.74 3.31 6.28
N GLU A 72 50.64 4.02 6.49
CA GLU A 72 50.33 4.60 7.80
C GLU A 72 50.04 3.51 8.86
N ALA A 73 49.36 2.43 8.48
CA ALA A 73 49.16 1.28 9.37
C ALA A 73 50.51 0.64 9.78
N SER A 74 51.46 0.50 8.86
CA SER A 74 52.80 -0.02 9.13
C SER A 74 53.60 0.91 10.05
N ILE A 75 53.52 2.23 9.85
CA ILE A 75 54.13 3.22 10.75
C ILE A 75 53.58 3.08 12.17
N LEU A 76 52.26 2.97 12.32
CA LEU A 76 51.62 2.78 13.62
C LEU A 76 52.04 1.45 14.29
N ARG A 77 52.10 0.35 13.53
CA ARG A 77 52.61 -0.95 14.03
C ARG A 77 54.07 -0.85 14.49
N GLY A 78 54.92 -0.15 13.74
CA GLY A 78 56.31 0.11 14.09
C GLY A 78 56.46 0.90 15.40
N LYS A 79 55.66 1.96 15.58
CA LYS A 79 55.63 2.74 16.84
C LYS A 79 55.16 1.88 18.02
N ILE A 80 54.12 1.07 17.83
CA ILE A 80 53.63 0.14 18.86
C ILE A 80 54.74 -0.84 19.27
N ALA A 81 55.43 -1.46 18.31
CA ALA A 81 56.52 -2.40 18.58
C ALA A 81 57.68 -1.72 19.32
N HIS A 82 58.05 -0.49 18.93
CA HIS A 82 59.09 0.30 19.59
C HIS A 82 58.75 0.56 21.07
N TYR A 83 57.55 1.09 21.37
CA TYR A 83 57.13 1.37 22.74
C TYR A 83 56.88 0.10 23.58
N GLN A 84 56.56 -1.04 22.94
CA GLN A 84 56.51 -2.33 23.63
C GLN A 84 57.89 -2.82 24.04
N ALA A 85 58.90 -2.64 23.18
CA ALA A 85 60.29 -3.05 23.43
C ALA A 85 60.99 -2.12 24.44
N ALA A 86 60.67 -0.83 24.47
CA ALA A 86 61.23 0.16 25.39
C ALA A 86 60.80 -0.03 26.87
N GLY A 87 59.85 -0.94 27.14
CA GLY A 87 59.36 -1.22 28.49
C GLY A 87 58.22 -0.27 28.93
N LYS A 88 57.22 -0.83 29.62
CA LYS A 88 55.97 -0.15 30.01
C LYS A 88 56.14 1.09 30.90
N SER A 89 57.33 1.31 31.46
CA SER A 89 57.56 2.27 32.55
C SER A 89 57.75 3.72 32.09
N GLU A 90 58.13 3.98 30.84
CA GLU A 90 58.46 5.35 30.42
C GLU A 90 57.25 6.10 29.83
N HIS A 91 56.36 5.43 29.06
CA HIS A 91 55.35 6.10 28.22
C HIS A 91 54.06 5.29 27.94
N PRO A 92 53.28 4.87 28.94
CA PRO A 92 52.09 4.02 28.74
C PRO A 92 50.93 4.67 27.95
N SER A 93 50.79 6.00 28.00
CA SER A 93 49.75 6.73 27.25
C SER A 93 49.95 6.65 25.73
N TYR A 94 51.18 6.83 25.25
CA TYR A 94 51.52 6.82 23.82
C TYR A 94 51.28 5.44 23.18
N LEU A 95 51.56 4.36 23.90
CA LEU A 95 51.24 3.01 23.43
C LEU A 95 49.73 2.79 23.24
N ALA A 96 48.92 3.28 24.18
CA ALA A 96 47.46 3.19 24.09
C ALA A 96 46.91 4.05 22.94
N GLU A 97 47.44 5.26 22.77
CA GLU A 97 47.05 6.18 21.69
C GLU A 97 47.35 5.62 20.29
N HIS A 98 48.53 5.02 20.08
CA HIS A 98 48.88 4.42 18.80
C HIS A 98 48.05 3.17 18.47
N ARG A 99 47.70 2.36 19.49
CA ARG A 99 46.76 1.25 19.31
C ARG A 99 45.37 1.75 18.93
N ALA A 100 44.84 2.72 19.68
CA ALA A 100 43.54 3.31 19.37
C ALA A 100 43.50 3.94 17.97
N SER A 101 44.60 4.58 17.54
CA SER A 101 44.74 5.16 16.20
C SER A 101 44.75 4.09 15.10
N LEU A 102 45.47 2.98 15.32
CA LEU A 102 45.48 1.84 14.40
C LEU A 102 44.11 1.17 14.29
N ASP A 103 43.40 1.03 15.41
CA ASP A 103 42.05 0.45 15.44
C ASP A 103 41.04 1.37 14.74
N LYS A 104 41.14 2.70 14.94
CA LYS A 104 40.34 3.69 14.20
C LYS A 104 40.60 3.61 12.70
N LEU A 105 41.86 3.50 12.28
CA LEU A 105 42.23 3.40 10.86
C LEU A 105 41.63 2.15 10.22
N LYS A 106 41.79 0.99 10.88
CA LYS A 106 41.19 -0.28 10.44
C LYS A 106 39.66 -0.20 10.36
N SER A 107 39.02 0.39 11.38
CA SER A 107 37.56 0.54 11.40
C SER A 107 37.06 1.46 10.29
N ALA A 108 37.75 2.57 10.01
CA ALA A 108 37.42 3.48 8.92
C ALA A 108 37.60 2.80 7.55
N GLN A 109 38.68 2.05 7.35
CA GLN A 109 38.91 1.26 6.14
C GLN A 109 37.83 0.19 5.94
N ALA A 110 37.49 -0.57 6.98
CA ALA A 110 36.42 -1.56 6.95
C ALA A 110 35.08 -0.91 6.57
N LYS A 111 34.75 0.24 7.17
CA LYS A 111 33.53 0.99 6.85
C LYS A 111 33.47 1.44 5.39
N VAL A 112 34.60 1.89 4.81
CA VAL A 112 34.67 2.23 3.37
C VAL A 112 34.42 0.99 2.52
N SER A 113 35.04 -0.14 2.86
CA SER A 113 34.82 -1.43 2.17
C SER A 113 33.35 -1.88 2.25
N ASP A 114 32.74 -1.85 3.42
CA ASP A 114 31.36 -2.28 3.64
C ASP A 114 30.37 -1.38 2.89
N THR A 115 30.57 -0.07 2.92
CA THR A 115 29.73 0.88 2.18
C THR A 115 29.93 0.80 0.67
N ALA A 116 31.14 0.50 0.19
CA ALA A 116 31.40 0.24 -1.22
C ALA A 116 30.66 -1.01 -1.72
N ALA A 117 30.71 -2.10 -0.94
CA ALA A 117 30.00 -3.34 -1.24
C ALA A 117 28.48 -3.12 -1.24
N SER A 118 27.96 -2.34 -0.29
CA SER A 118 26.54 -1.98 -0.22
C SER A 118 26.10 -1.12 -1.41
N LEU A 119 26.91 -0.15 -1.84
CA LEU A 119 26.65 0.65 -3.03
C LEU A 119 26.63 -0.22 -4.29
N ALA A 120 27.63 -1.08 -4.46
CA ALA A 120 27.70 -2.00 -5.60
C ALA A 120 26.50 -2.97 -5.64
N ASP A 121 26.07 -3.50 -4.49
CA ASP A 121 24.85 -4.32 -4.39
C ASP A 121 23.60 -3.53 -4.80
N ALA A 122 23.45 -2.30 -4.30
CA ALA A 122 22.32 -1.44 -4.62
C ALA A 122 22.28 -1.07 -6.12
N GLU A 123 23.43 -0.68 -6.69
CA GLU A 123 23.57 -0.35 -8.12
C GLU A 123 23.30 -1.56 -9.02
N LYS A 124 23.61 -2.77 -8.57
CA LYS A 124 23.27 -4.01 -9.27
C LYS A 124 21.80 -4.38 -9.14
N ARG A 125 21.22 -4.26 -7.94
CA ARG A 125 19.84 -4.71 -7.66
C ARG A 125 18.79 -3.75 -8.20
N LYS A 126 19.01 -2.44 -8.15
CA LYS A 126 18.03 -1.44 -8.63
C LYS A 126 17.58 -1.67 -10.09
N PRO A 127 18.48 -1.87 -11.09
CA PRO A 127 18.05 -2.15 -12.46
C PRO A 127 17.39 -3.53 -12.62
N ILE A 128 17.77 -4.53 -11.82
CA ILE A 128 17.11 -5.85 -11.84
C ILE A 128 15.68 -5.73 -11.33
N ALA A 129 15.48 -5.05 -10.19
CA ALA A 129 14.16 -4.79 -9.63
C ALA A 129 13.30 -3.94 -10.59
N ARG A 130 13.90 -2.93 -11.23
CA ARG A 130 13.23 -2.14 -12.28
C ARG A 130 12.75 -3.01 -13.44
N LYS A 131 13.62 -3.86 -14.00
CA LYS A 131 13.25 -4.76 -15.10
C LYS A 131 12.16 -5.76 -14.70
N ALA A 132 12.19 -6.24 -13.46
CA ALA A 132 11.16 -7.13 -12.93
C ALA A 132 9.81 -6.40 -12.83
N LEU A 133 9.81 -5.15 -12.35
CA LEU A 133 8.62 -4.30 -12.32
C LEU A 133 8.10 -4.01 -13.74
N GLU A 134 8.96 -3.61 -14.67
CA GLU A 134 8.60 -3.35 -16.08
C GLU A 134 7.96 -4.58 -16.74
N LYS A 135 8.48 -5.79 -16.47
CA LYS A 135 7.89 -7.03 -16.97
C LYS A 135 6.49 -7.26 -16.41
N ILE A 136 6.28 -7.03 -15.12
CA ILE A 136 4.95 -7.16 -14.51
C ILE A 136 4.00 -6.12 -15.11
N GLU A 137 4.44 -4.88 -15.28
CA GLU A 137 3.63 -3.81 -15.88
C GLU A 137 3.29 -4.10 -17.36
N ALA A 138 4.16 -4.79 -18.10
CA ALA A 138 3.87 -5.24 -19.46
C ALA A 138 2.80 -6.36 -19.50
N ASP A 139 2.73 -7.20 -18.47
CA ASP A 139 1.75 -8.29 -18.32
C ASP A 139 0.42 -7.79 -17.70
N MET A 140 0.11 -6.50 -17.80
CA MET A 140 -1.11 -5.89 -17.27
C MET A 140 -2.37 -6.47 -17.95
N PRO A 141 -3.39 -6.88 -17.16
CA PRO A 141 -4.69 -7.25 -17.73
C PRO A 141 -5.31 -6.10 -18.51
N GLU A 142 -6.15 -6.43 -19.50
CA GLU A 142 -6.72 -5.43 -20.40
C GLU A 142 -7.58 -4.41 -19.62
N ALA A 143 -7.07 -3.18 -19.53
CA ALA A 143 -7.75 -2.05 -18.90
C ALA A 143 -8.74 -1.45 -19.90
N THR A 144 -9.98 -1.94 -19.90
CA THR A 144 -11.06 -1.41 -20.74
C THR A 144 -12.25 -0.96 -19.91
N PRO A 145 -13.08 -0.01 -20.40
CA PRO A 145 -14.34 0.34 -19.75
C PRO A 145 -15.25 -0.88 -19.53
N LYS A 146 -15.22 -1.85 -20.44
CA LYS A 146 -15.98 -3.11 -20.33
C LYS A 146 -15.49 -3.98 -19.17
N ALA A 147 -14.17 -4.05 -18.95
CA ALA A 147 -13.59 -4.78 -17.82
C ALA A 147 -14.04 -4.16 -16.49
N LEU A 148 -14.02 -2.83 -16.38
CA LEU A 148 -14.51 -2.11 -15.21
C LEU A 148 -16.00 -2.31 -14.96
N ALA A 149 -16.83 -2.21 -16.01
CA ALA A 149 -18.27 -2.46 -15.91
C ALA A 149 -18.58 -3.90 -15.45
N THR A 150 -17.73 -4.87 -15.82
CA THR A 150 -17.87 -6.26 -15.36
C THR A 150 -17.60 -6.36 -13.85
N LEU A 151 -16.53 -5.73 -13.36
CA LEU A 151 -16.20 -5.67 -11.92
C LEU A 151 -17.30 -4.96 -11.12
N GLU A 152 -17.82 -3.84 -11.64
CA GLU A 152 -18.93 -3.11 -11.03
C GLU A 152 -20.20 -3.96 -10.96
N GLY A 153 -20.51 -4.73 -12.01
CA GLY A 153 -21.61 -5.69 -12.03
C GLY A 153 -21.43 -6.82 -10.99
N GLU A 154 -20.22 -7.32 -10.80
CA GLU A 154 -19.91 -8.30 -9.74
C GLU A 154 -20.13 -7.70 -8.34
N VAL A 155 -19.64 -6.48 -8.09
CA VAL A 155 -19.87 -5.75 -6.83
C VAL A 155 -21.36 -5.56 -6.58
N SER A 156 -22.11 -5.06 -7.56
CA SER A 156 -23.56 -4.85 -7.46
C SER A 156 -24.32 -6.15 -7.17
N SER A 157 -23.94 -7.26 -7.83
CA SER A 157 -24.52 -8.58 -7.62
C SER A 157 -24.32 -9.08 -6.18
N ARG A 158 -23.11 -8.90 -5.62
CA ARG A 158 -22.81 -9.28 -4.23
C ARG A 158 -23.51 -8.36 -3.23
N GLN A 159 -23.58 -7.07 -3.50
CA GLN A 159 -24.33 -6.13 -2.66
C GLN A 159 -25.82 -6.48 -2.61
N GLY A 160 -26.43 -6.82 -3.76
CA GLY A 160 -27.81 -7.30 -3.80
C GLY A 160 -28.03 -8.67 -3.14
N GLN A 161 -26.97 -9.48 -2.96
CA GLN A 161 -27.05 -10.69 -2.12
C GLN A 161 -27.03 -10.33 -0.63
N ILE A 162 -26.20 -9.37 -0.21
CA ILE A 162 -26.17 -8.86 1.17
C ILE A 162 -27.52 -8.27 1.55
N GLU A 163 -28.10 -7.42 0.70
CA GLU A 163 -29.42 -6.81 0.93
C GLU A 163 -30.52 -7.85 1.10
N ARG A 164 -30.51 -8.92 0.28
CA ARG A 164 -31.45 -10.05 0.43
C ARG A 164 -31.25 -10.81 1.74
N ILE A 165 -30.01 -11.00 2.17
CA ILE A 165 -29.71 -11.63 3.46
C ILE A 165 -30.20 -10.74 4.60
N ASP A 166 -29.98 -9.43 4.54
CA ASP A 166 -30.43 -8.48 5.56
C ASP A 166 -31.96 -8.45 5.67
N ALA A 167 -32.66 -8.43 4.53
CA ALA A 167 -34.12 -8.52 4.50
C ALA A 167 -34.62 -9.85 5.12
N THR A 168 -33.93 -10.96 4.84
CA THR A 168 -34.27 -12.28 5.40
C THR A 168 -34.03 -12.34 6.91
N ILE A 169 -32.92 -11.78 7.39
CA ILE A 169 -32.62 -11.72 8.83
C ILE A 169 -33.64 -10.83 9.55
N ALA A 170 -34.04 -9.70 8.93
CA ALA A 170 -35.07 -8.83 9.48
C ALA A 170 -36.41 -9.56 9.63
N SER A 171 -36.87 -10.29 8.61
CA SER A 171 -38.13 -11.04 8.69
C SER A 171 -38.09 -12.16 9.74
N MET A 172 -36.93 -12.80 9.96
CA MET A 172 -36.78 -13.83 11.00
C MET A 172 -36.89 -13.27 12.43
N LYS A 173 -36.49 -12.01 12.66
CA LYS A 173 -36.62 -11.37 13.99
C LYS A 173 -38.08 -11.20 14.40
N ASP A 174 -38.95 -10.87 13.43
CA ASP A 174 -40.39 -10.74 13.67
C ASP A 174 -41.01 -12.09 14.09
N GLU A 175 -40.56 -13.19 13.48
CA GLU A 175 -41.02 -14.54 13.83
C GLU A 175 -40.53 -15.00 15.22
N THR A 176 -39.32 -14.59 15.63
CA THR A 176 -38.78 -14.91 16.96
C THR A 176 -39.58 -14.23 18.07
N SER A 177 -40.06 -13.01 17.84
CA SER A 177 -40.96 -12.30 18.76
C SER A 177 -42.26 -13.09 19.00
N ASN A 178 -42.82 -13.72 17.97
CA ASN A 178 -44.01 -14.56 18.10
C ASN A 178 -43.75 -15.80 18.95
N ALA A 179 -42.58 -16.43 18.85
CA ALA A 179 -42.23 -17.58 19.68
C ALA A 179 -42.17 -17.23 21.17
N SER A 180 -41.62 -16.05 21.53
CA SER A 180 -41.61 -15.58 22.92
C SER A 180 -43.01 -15.32 23.47
N ALA A 181 -43.92 -14.79 22.64
CA ALA A 181 -45.31 -14.54 23.04
C ALA A 181 -46.05 -15.86 23.35
N ILE A 182 -45.83 -16.90 22.52
CA ILE A 182 -46.42 -18.23 22.71
C ILE A 182 -45.89 -18.90 24.00
N ALA A 183 -44.61 -18.70 24.34
CA ALA A 183 -44.04 -19.24 25.57
C ALA A 183 -44.68 -18.62 26.83
N VAL A 184 -44.91 -17.30 26.83
CA VAL A 184 -45.61 -16.61 27.92
C VAL A 184 -47.06 -17.11 28.07
N GLU A 185 -47.75 -17.35 26.95
CA GLU A 185 -49.11 -17.92 26.98
C GLU A 185 -49.14 -19.33 27.61
N ALA A 186 -48.12 -20.16 27.35
CA ALA A 186 -48.00 -21.48 27.95
C ALA A 186 -47.73 -21.45 29.46
N GLU A 187 -46.93 -20.49 29.93
CA GLU A 187 -46.68 -20.27 31.36
C GLU A 187 -47.93 -19.78 32.09
N GLN A 188 -48.68 -18.84 31.49
CA GLN A 188 -49.97 -18.39 32.01
C GLN A 188 -51.00 -19.53 32.08
N ALA A 189 -51.04 -20.39 31.06
CA ALA A 189 -51.91 -21.57 31.05
C ALA A 189 -51.53 -22.59 32.13
N ALA A 190 -50.23 -22.71 32.48
CA ALA A 190 -49.77 -23.57 33.56
C ALA A 190 -50.21 -23.03 34.93
N ALA A 191 -49.98 -21.74 35.18
CA ALA A 191 -50.42 -21.10 36.43
C ALA A 191 -51.93 -21.20 36.65
N ALA A 192 -52.73 -21.14 35.57
CA ALA A 192 -54.17 -21.33 35.64
C ALA A 192 -54.59 -22.77 35.99
N VAL A 193 -53.84 -23.78 35.52
CA VAL A 193 -54.06 -25.19 35.93
C VAL A 193 -53.68 -25.38 37.40
N ASP A 194 -52.52 -24.86 37.82
CA ASP A 194 -52.05 -24.97 39.20
C ASP A 194 -53.03 -24.32 40.19
N ALA A 195 -53.61 -23.17 39.83
CA ALA A 195 -54.66 -22.51 40.61
C ALA A 195 -55.93 -23.37 40.72
N LEU A 196 -56.40 -23.95 39.60
CA LEU A 196 -57.58 -24.83 39.60
C LEU A 196 -57.35 -26.14 40.36
N GLU A 197 -56.12 -26.66 40.37
CA GLU A 197 -55.74 -27.82 41.20
C GLU A 197 -55.74 -27.46 42.69
N ALA A 198 -55.26 -26.26 43.06
CA ALA A 198 -55.34 -25.75 44.43
C ALA A 198 -56.79 -25.56 44.90
N ASP A 199 -57.63 -24.92 44.08
CA ASP A 199 -59.05 -24.69 44.39
C ASP A 199 -59.84 -26.01 44.43
N ALA A 200 -59.44 -27.00 43.63
CA ALA A 200 -60.00 -28.34 43.68
C ALA A 200 -59.68 -29.11 44.95
N LEU A 201 -58.49 -28.92 45.54
CA LEU A 201 -58.15 -29.49 46.85
C LEU A 201 -59.00 -28.89 47.97
N LEU A 202 -59.53 -27.68 47.76
CA LEU A 202 -60.51 -27.02 48.63
C LEU A 202 -61.96 -27.45 48.34
N GLY A 203 -62.19 -28.26 47.30
CA GLY A 203 -63.50 -28.78 46.92
C GLY A 203 -64.37 -27.81 46.12
N GLU A 204 -63.79 -26.73 45.58
CA GLU A 204 -64.53 -25.61 44.99
C GLU A 204 -64.67 -25.69 43.45
N VAL A 205 -64.10 -26.70 42.80
CA VAL A 205 -63.99 -26.78 41.33
C VAL A 205 -64.55 -28.08 40.76
N SER A 206 -65.24 -27.99 39.61
CA SER A 206 -65.80 -29.15 38.90
C SER A 206 -64.74 -29.94 38.11
N GLU A 207 -64.96 -31.24 37.91
CA GLU A 207 -64.10 -32.07 37.05
C GLU A 207 -64.07 -31.60 35.58
N ALA A 208 -65.14 -30.94 35.11
CA ALA A 208 -65.20 -30.39 33.77
C ALA A 208 -64.19 -29.24 33.60
N ASP A 209 -64.07 -28.35 34.58
CA ASP A 209 -63.16 -27.20 34.55
C ASP A 209 -61.69 -27.65 34.61
N LYS A 210 -61.38 -28.66 35.43
CA LYS A 210 -60.06 -29.30 35.46
C LYS A 210 -59.68 -29.88 34.09
N SER A 211 -60.60 -30.63 33.46
CA SER A 211 -60.33 -31.26 32.17
C SER A 211 -60.12 -30.23 31.04
N ALA A 212 -60.86 -29.12 31.07
CA ALA A 212 -60.72 -28.03 30.11
C ALA A 212 -59.39 -27.27 30.29
N ALA A 213 -58.98 -27.03 31.53
CA ALA A 213 -57.71 -26.39 31.85
C ALA A 213 -56.51 -27.27 31.47
N ALA A 214 -56.55 -28.56 31.80
CA ALA A 214 -55.54 -29.54 31.38
C ALA A 214 -55.39 -29.62 29.85
N THR A 215 -56.51 -29.57 29.12
CA THR A 215 -56.51 -29.54 27.65
C THR A 215 -55.88 -28.25 27.10
N ARG A 216 -56.18 -27.09 27.68
CA ARG A 216 -55.56 -25.81 27.32
C ARG A 216 -54.06 -25.82 27.58
N LEU A 217 -53.62 -26.33 28.73
CA LEU A 217 -52.21 -26.48 29.05
C LEU A 217 -51.49 -27.42 28.08
N ALA A 218 -52.07 -28.58 27.76
CA ALA A 218 -51.49 -29.51 26.79
C ALA A 218 -51.33 -28.85 25.40
N LYS A 219 -52.33 -28.09 24.95
CA LYS A 219 -52.28 -27.33 23.70
C LYS A 219 -51.20 -26.25 23.74
N ALA A 220 -51.13 -25.48 24.82
CA ALA A 220 -50.17 -24.40 24.98
C ALA A 220 -48.72 -24.91 25.07
N ARG A 221 -48.47 -26.01 25.82
CA ARG A 221 -47.17 -26.68 25.87
C ARG A 221 -46.72 -27.18 24.50
N LYS A 222 -47.61 -27.82 23.74
CA LYS A 222 -47.31 -28.29 22.39
C LYS A 222 -47.03 -27.12 21.43
N ALA A 223 -47.75 -26.02 21.56
CA ALA A 223 -47.49 -24.79 20.79
C ALA A 223 -46.13 -24.16 21.16
N ALA A 224 -45.81 -24.09 22.45
CA ALA A 224 -44.54 -23.57 22.94
C ALA A 224 -43.34 -24.44 22.54
N GLU A 225 -43.47 -25.77 22.58
CA GLU A 225 -42.42 -26.68 22.12
C GLU A 225 -42.15 -26.52 20.62
N ASN A 226 -43.20 -26.47 19.79
CA ASN A 226 -43.06 -26.22 18.35
C ASN A 226 -42.45 -24.83 18.06
N ALA A 227 -42.85 -23.81 18.82
CA ALA A 227 -42.32 -22.46 18.70
C ALA A 227 -40.83 -22.40 19.10
N SER A 228 -40.44 -23.10 20.17
CA SER A 228 -39.05 -23.22 20.61
C SER A 228 -38.17 -23.92 19.56
N GLN A 229 -38.63 -25.06 19.01
CA GLN A 229 -37.91 -25.76 17.94
C GLN A 229 -37.78 -24.91 16.67
N LEU A 230 -38.79 -24.10 16.34
CA LEU A 230 -38.74 -23.16 15.22
C LEU A 230 -37.73 -22.03 15.49
N ALA A 231 -37.76 -21.46 16.70
CA ALA A 231 -36.82 -20.41 17.14
C ALA A 231 -35.37 -20.89 17.11
N ASP A 232 -35.09 -22.12 17.56
CA ASP A 232 -33.74 -22.71 17.49
C ASP A 232 -33.26 -22.90 16.05
N LYS A 233 -34.15 -23.37 15.16
CA LYS A 233 -33.86 -23.49 13.72
C LYS A 233 -33.58 -22.13 13.10
N GLN A 234 -34.39 -21.12 13.42
CA GLN A 234 -34.20 -19.74 12.95
C GLN A 234 -32.90 -19.13 13.51
N ALA A 235 -32.57 -19.36 14.78
CA ALA A 235 -31.33 -18.88 15.38
C ALA A 235 -30.10 -19.53 14.74
N SER A 236 -30.17 -20.80 14.38
CA SER A 236 -29.11 -21.47 13.61
C SER A 236 -29.01 -20.91 12.19
N ALA A 237 -30.14 -20.74 11.51
CA ALA A 237 -30.21 -20.17 10.17
C ALA A 237 -29.68 -18.73 10.14
N SER A 238 -30.04 -17.91 11.13
CA SER A 238 -29.59 -16.51 11.24
C SER A 238 -28.08 -16.43 11.48
N ARG A 239 -27.50 -17.28 12.34
CA ARG A 239 -26.03 -17.39 12.47
C ARG A 239 -25.36 -17.74 11.15
N GLY A 240 -25.91 -18.70 10.39
CA GLY A 240 -25.41 -19.07 9.07
C GLY A 240 -25.51 -17.93 8.05
N LEU A 241 -26.62 -17.20 8.05
CA LEU A 241 -26.83 -16.02 7.20
C LEU A 241 -25.87 -14.88 7.55
N VAL A 242 -25.64 -14.61 8.84
CA VAL A 242 -24.68 -13.60 9.31
C VAL A 242 -23.26 -13.95 8.89
N ALA A 243 -22.84 -15.22 9.04
CA ALA A 243 -21.52 -15.66 8.58
C ALA A 243 -21.37 -15.51 7.05
N ARG A 244 -22.42 -15.84 6.30
CA ARG A 244 -22.45 -15.66 4.84
C ARG A 244 -22.41 -14.19 4.44
N LYS A 245 -23.15 -13.32 5.13
CA LYS A 245 -23.11 -11.87 4.94
C LYS A 245 -21.69 -11.33 5.14
N SER A 246 -21.04 -11.66 6.26
CA SER A 246 -19.67 -11.23 6.55
C SER A 246 -18.68 -11.68 5.46
N THR A 247 -18.87 -12.90 4.93
CA THR A 247 -18.06 -13.38 3.79
C THR A 247 -18.28 -12.53 2.54
N LEU A 248 -19.54 -12.23 2.20
CA LEU A 248 -19.87 -11.39 1.06
C LEU A 248 -19.38 -9.95 1.21
N GLU A 249 -19.44 -9.37 2.42
CA GLU A 249 -18.90 -8.05 2.71
C GLU A 249 -17.39 -7.98 2.46
N ALA A 250 -16.66 -9.03 2.86
CA ALA A 250 -15.24 -9.15 2.57
C ALA A 250 -14.97 -9.26 1.05
N GLU A 251 -15.74 -10.10 0.34
CA GLU A 251 -15.65 -10.21 -1.13
C GLU A 251 -15.94 -8.87 -1.84
N VAL A 252 -16.95 -8.11 -1.38
CA VAL A 252 -17.29 -6.78 -1.91
C VAL A 252 -16.14 -5.79 -1.71
N SER A 253 -15.58 -5.74 -0.51
CA SER A 253 -14.43 -4.86 -0.20
C SER A 253 -13.25 -5.19 -1.11
N GLU A 254 -12.93 -6.46 -1.27
CA GLU A 254 -11.85 -6.92 -2.15
C GLU A 254 -12.10 -6.55 -3.62
N LEU A 255 -13.30 -6.78 -4.14
CA LEU A 255 -13.67 -6.40 -5.51
C LEU A 255 -13.61 -4.89 -5.73
N GLN A 256 -13.98 -4.08 -4.73
CA GLN A 256 -13.89 -2.63 -4.81
C GLN A 256 -12.43 -2.13 -4.86
N GLU A 257 -11.52 -2.76 -4.12
CA GLU A 257 -10.09 -2.46 -4.20
C GLU A 257 -9.53 -2.78 -5.59
N ILE A 258 -9.90 -3.96 -6.13
CA ILE A 258 -9.53 -4.39 -7.48
C ILE A 258 -10.08 -3.40 -8.53
N TYR A 259 -11.35 -3.00 -8.40
CA TYR A 259 -11.99 -2.02 -9.28
C TYR A 259 -11.25 -0.68 -9.26
N ARG A 260 -10.93 -0.14 -8.07
CA ARG A 260 -10.20 1.12 -7.95
C ARG A 260 -8.81 1.04 -8.58
N GLY A 261 -8.11 -0.08 -8.38
CA GLY A 261 -6.80 -0.33 -9.00
C GLY A 261 -6.89 -0.36 -10.52
N ALA A 262 -7.83 -1.12 -11.08
CA ALA A 262 -8.05 -1.20 -12.52
C ALA A 262 -8.49 0.15 -13.12
N ALA A 263 -9.39 0.87 -12.44
CA ALA A 263 -9.89 2.18 -12.87
C ALA A 263 -8.78 3.23 -12.89
N PHE A 264 -7.87 3.18 -11.92
CA PHE A 264 -6.71 4.06 -11.90
C PHE A 264 -5.79 3.83 -13.11
N GLU A 265 -5.51 2.58 -13.47
CA GLU A 265 -4.67 2.28 -14.63
C GLU A 265 -5.34 2.64 -15.97
N LEU A 266 -6.65 2.40 -16.10
CA LEU A 266 -7.41 2.93 -17.25
C LEU A 266 -7.33 4.46 -17.32
N GLY A 267 -7.51 5.14 -16.19
CA GLY A 267 -7.43 6.59 -16.09
C GLY A 267 -6.07 7.14 -16.53
N LYS A 268 -4.96 6.44 -16.26
CA LYS A 268 -3.64 6.83 -16.78
C LYS A 268 -3.56 6.73 -18.30
N ILE A 269 -4.11 5.67 -18.89
CA ILE A 269 -4.13 5.49 -20.35
C ILE A 269 -4.97 6.57 -21.01
N GLU A 270 -6.15 6.86 -20.45
CA GLU A 270 -7.04 7.92 -20.94
C GLU A 270 -6.42 9.31 -20.77
N LEU A 271 -5.77 9.57 -19.64
CA LEU A 271 -5.02 10.81 -19.41
C LEU A 271 -3.89 10.97 -20.43
N ALA A 272 -3.06 9.95 -20.62
CA ALA A 272 -1.98 10.00 -21.61
C ALA A 272 -2.49 10.23 -23.04
N ARG A 273 -3.68 9.71 -23.38
CA ARG A 273 -4.35 10.01 -24.65
C ARG A 273 -4.79 11.47 -24.71
N ALA A 274 -5.49 11.95 -23.68
CA ALA A 274 -5.96 13.34 -23.62
C ALA A 274 -4.79 14.34 -23.66
N GLU A 275 -3.69 14.03 -22.99
CA GLU A 275 -2.46 14.81 -23.02
C GLU A 275 -1.82 14.82 -24.42
N ARG A 276 -1.77 13.67 -25.10
CA ARG A 276 -1.30 13.60 -26.49
C ARG A 276 -2.19 14.42 -27.42
N ASP A 277 -3.49 14.34 -27.25
CA ASP A 277 -4.46 15.11 -28.04
C ASP A 277 -4.32 16.61 -27.76
N LEU A 278 -4.05 17.01 -26.51
CA LEU A 278 -3.73 18.40 -26.15
C LEU A 278 -2.43 18.87 -26.81
N VAL A 279 -1.36 18.09 -26.72
CA VAL A 279 -0.08 18.41 -27.37
C VAL A 279 -0.27 18.56 -28.87
N LYS A 280 -1.02 17.65 -29.50
CA LYS A 280 -1.35 17.72 -30.92
C LYS A 280 -2.14 18.99 -31.26
N ALA A 281 -3.17 19.33 -30.49
CA ALA A 281 -3.94 20.54 -30.70
C ALA A 281 -3.11 21.83 -30.50
N LEU A 282 -2.11 21.80 -29.62
CA LEU A 282 -1.17 22.90 -29.42
C LEU A 282 -0.09 22.98 -30.51
N SER A 283 0.33 21.83 -31.06
CA SER A 283 1.31 21.77 -32.15
C SER A 283 0.69 21.93 -33.54
N GLU A 284 -0.63 21.86 -33.66
CA GLU A 284 -1.35 22.14 -34.90
C GLU A 284 -1.09 23.57 -35.40
N ASP A 285 -1.12 23.70 -36.74
CA ASP A 285 -0.76 24.92 -37.50
C ASP A 285 -1.46 26.19 -37.02
N ARG A 286 -2.60 26.09 -36.33
CA ARG A 286 -3.35 27.25 -35.87
C ARG A 286 -2.56 28.10 -34.87
N LEU A 287 -1.87 27.48 -33.90
CA LEU A 287 -1.10 28.23 -32.90
C LEU A 287 0.14 28.86 -33.54
N ARG A 288 0.79 28.12 -34.43
CA ARG A 288 1.94 28.58 -35.22
C ARG A 288 1.56 29.74 -36.15
N THR A 289 0.47 29.60 -36.90
CA THR A 289 -0.04 30.64 -37.81
C THR A 289 -0.38 31.93 -37.07
N LEU A 290 -0.98 31.83 -35.87
CA LEU A 290 -1.26 33.00 -35.04
C LEU A 290 0.02 33.65 -34.51
N LEU A 291 1.01 32.85 -34.09
CA LEU A 291 2.31 33.35 -33.64
C LEU A 291 3.08 34.02 -34.78
N ASP A 292 3.07 33.43 -35.97
CA ASP A 292 3.66 33.99 -37.18
C ASP A 292 2.98 35.30 -37.59
N ALA A 293 1.64 35.36 -37.53
CA ALA A 293 0.90 36.60 -37.78
C ALA A 293 1.30 37.73 -36.81
N VAL A 294 1.45 37.42 -35.51
CA VAL A 294 1.91 38.38 -34.50
C VAL A 294 3.36 38.81 -34.75
N ASN A 295 4.24 37.87 -35.08
CA ASN A 295 5.64 38.17 -35.37
C ASN A 295 5.81 38.98 -36.65
N ASN A 296 5.01 38.70 -37.69
CA ASN A 296 4.96 39.48 -38.92
C ASN A 296 4.48 40.91 -38.64
N ALA A 297 3.40 41.09 -37.87
CA ALA A 297 2.91 42.41 -37.48
C ALA A 297 3.97 43.19 -36.66
N ARG A 298 4.68 42.54 -35.73
CA ARG A 298 5.77 43.17 -34.96
C ARG A 298 6.97 43.52 -35.84
N SER A 299 7.31 42.68 -36.79
CA SER A 299 8.38 42.94 -37.76
C SER A 299 8.07 44.18 -38.60
N GLU A 300 6.83 44.29 -39.09
CA GLU A 300 6.36 45.45 -39.85
C GLU A 300 6.37 46.73 -38.99
N MET A 301 5.91 46.66 -37.74
CA MET A 301 5.97 47.80 -36.81
C MET A 301 7.40 48.21 -36.50
N ASN A 302 8.30 47.26 -36.25
CA ASN A 302 9.72 47.53 -35.96
C ASN A 302 10.44 48.19 -37.14
N SER A 303 10.11 47.78 -38.37
CA SER A 303 10.69 48.35 -39.59
C SER A 303 10.33 49.85 -39.73
N ASN A 304 9.21 50.26 -39.16
CA ASN A 304 8.70 51.64 -39.19
C ASN A 304 8.90 52.38 -37.86
N ALA A 305 9.59 51.77 -36.89
CA ALA A 305 9.69 52.32 -35.54
C ALA A 305 10.76 53.44 -35.44
N PRO A 306 10.52 54.50 -34.65
CA PRO A 306 11.52 55.49 -34.31
C PRO A 306 12.80 54.87 -33.72
N LYS A 307 13.95 55.53 -33.91
CA LYS A 307 15.23 55.09 -33.33
C LYS A 307 15.09 54.90 -31.82
N GLY A 308 15.43 53.70 -31.35
CA GLY A 308 15.39 53.33 -29.93
C GLY A 308 14.10 52.64 -29.47
N THR A 309 13.12 52.43 -30.37
CA THR A 309 11.90 51.65 -30.06
C THR A 309 11.83 50.41 -30.93
N SER A 310 11.75 49.22 -30.32
CA SER A 310 11.52 47.96 -31.02
C SER A 310 10.85 46.93 -30.11
N TYR A 311 9.93 46.16 -30.66
CA TYR A 311 9.33 45.00 -30.03
C TYR A 311 10.18 43.75 -30.26
N SER A 312 10.32 42.90 -29.26
CA SER A 312 10.93 41.58 -29.42
C SER A 312 9.98 40.59 -30.09
N PRO A 313 10.51 39.53 -30.73
CA PRO A 313 9.70 38.43 -31.24
C PRO A 313 8.85 37.81 -30.12
N ALA A 314 7.59 37.54 -30.41
CA ALA A 314 6.74 36.76 -29.51
C ALA A 314 7.26 35.32 -29.47
N ARG A 315 7.42 34.80 -28.25
CA ARG A 315 7.74 33.39 -27.99
C ARG A 315 6.70 32.83 -27.04
N LEU A 316 6.19 31.64 -27.34
CA LEU A 316 5.29 30.91 -26.45
C LEU A 316 6.09 29.83 -25.72
N TRP A 317 6.09 29.86 -24.40
CA TRP A 317 6.64 28.79 -23.58
C TRP A 317 5.49 27.95 -23.04
N VAL A 318 5.35 26.73 -23.54
CA VAL A 318 4.42 25.75 -22.97
C VAL A 318 5.23 24.80 -22.11
N LYS A 319 5.16 24.99 -20.79
CA LYS A 319 5.72 24.02 -19.84
C LYS A 319 4.62 23.03 -19.49
N LEU A 320 4.59 21.89 -20.18
CA LEU A 320 3.81 20.76 -19.72
C LEU A 320 4.60 20.09 -18.59
N PRO A 321 4.02 19.91 -17.39
CA PRO A 321 4.69 19.13 -16.36
C PRO A 321 4.92 17.71 -16.91
N ILE A 322 6.18 17.24 -16.83
CA ILE A 322 6.52 15.83 -17.04
C ILE A 322 5.69 15.03 -16.03
N MET A 323 4.76 14.18 -16.48
CA MET A 323 3.89 13.43 -15.56
C MET A 323 4.05 11.91 -15.64
N TYR A 324 4.98 11.38 -16.45
CA TYR A 324 5.45 10.00 -16.34
C TYR A 324 6.94 9.91 -16.66
N GLU A 325 7.69 9.11 -15.90
CA GLU A 325 9.10 8.77 -16.13
C GLU A 325 9.30 8.07 -17.49
N VAL A 326 9.24 8.82 -18.60
CA VAL A 326 9.83 8.41 -19.87
C VAL A 326 11.11 9.21 -20.02
N SER A 327 12.24 8.50 -20.09
CA SER A 327 13.57 9.06 -20.19
C SER A 327 13.68 10.02 -21.39
N SER A 328 13.93 11.29 -21.08
CA SER A 328 14.28 12.42 -21.96
C SER A 328 13.13 13.25 -22.54
N PRO A 329 13.17 14.59 -22.40
CA PRO A 329 12.24 15.49 -23.07
C PRO A 329 12.55 15.60 -24.56
N GLU A 330 11.55 15.40 -25.41
CA GLU A 330 11.61 15.83 -26.81
C GLU A 330 11.50 17.35 -26.87
N HIS A 331 12.55 17.98 -27.39
CA HIS A 331 12.57 19.42 -27.64
C HIS A 331 11.73 19.69 -28.89
N ILE A 332 10.59 20.36 -28.73
CA ILE A 332 9.84 20.90 -29.88
C ILE A 332 10.25 22.36 -30.02
N GLU A 333 11.10 22.65 -31.00
CA GLU A 333 11.33 24.02 -31.48
C GLU A 333 10.16 24.39 -32.41
N CYS A 334 9.40 25.42 -32.03
CA CYS A 334 8.37 26.03 -32.87
C CYS A 334 8.92 27.29 -33.55
#